data_AF-A0A3N0CLB6-F1
#
_entry.id   AF-A0A3N0CLB6-F1
#
_cell.length_a   1.000
_cell.length_b   1.000
_cell.length_c   1.000
_cell.angle_alpha   90.00
_cell.angle_beta   90.00
_cell.angle_gamma   90.00
#
_symmetry.space_group_name_H-M   'P 1'
#
loop_
_entity.id
_entity.type
_entity.pdbx_description
1 polymer ?
#
loop_
_entity_poly.entity_id
_entity_poly.type
_entity_poly.pdbx_seq_one_letter_code
_entity_poly.pdbx_strand_id
1 'polypeptide(L)' 'MLEFFRNITSRRDEDGASAVEYGLLVAGIAALIVAVVFIFGGVIRDAFKSTCSTVANNGNPTAAATCN' A
#
# COMPACT_ATOMS: atom_id res chain seq x y z
N MET A 1 30.36 23.56 31.62
CA MET A 1 29.34 23.68 30.54
C MET A 1 29.47 22.64 29.42
N LEU A 2 30.63 21.96 29.27
CA LEU A 2 30.83 20.92 28.24
C LEU A 2 30.19 19.55 28.59
N GLU A 3 29.95 19.28 29.87
CA GLU A 3 29.30 18.04 30.37
C GLU A 3 27.83 17.91 29.92
N PHE A 4 27.11 19.03 29.80
CA PHE A 4 25.68 19.02 29.47
C PHE A 4 25.42 18.60 28.01
N PHE A 5 26.32 18.97 27.09
CA PHE A 5 26.24 18.57 25.68
C PHE A 5 26.56 17.08 25.47
N ARG A 6 27.45 16.49 26.30
CA ARG A 6 27.80 15.07 26.21
C ARG A 6 26.61 14.16 26.55
N ASN A 7 25.83 14.51 27.58
CA ASN A 7 24.65 13.73 27.99
C ASN A 7 23.48 13.82 26.99
N ILE A 8 23.40 14.87 26.16
CA ILE A 8 22.32 15.00 25.17
C ILE A 8 22.60 14.18 23.89
N THR A 9 23.87 13.99 23.54
CA THR A 9 24.28 13.14 22.40
C THR A 9 24.17 11.65 22.75
N SER A 10 24.64 11.24 23.94
CA SER A 10 24.64 9.84 24.38
C SER A 10 23.26 9.27 24.78
N ARG A 11 22.16 10.00 24.50
CA ARG A 11 20.78 9.57 24.73
C ARG A 11 20.01 9.43 23.41
N ARG A 12 20.57 9.90 22.29
CA ARG A 12 19.88 9.93 20.99
C ARG A 12 20.24 8.74 20.10
N ASP A 13 21.42 8.15 20.30
CA ASP A 13 21.88 7.00 19.52
C ASP A 13 21.09 5.72 19.86
N GLU A 14 20.65 5.56 21.11
CA GLU A 14 19.91 4.37 21.58
C GLU A 14 18.41 4.41 21.20
N ASP A 15 17.79 5.59 21.29
CA ASP A 15 16.37 5.79 20.93
C ASP A 15 16.17 5.90 19.40
N GLY A 16 17.15 6.46 18.68
CA GLY A 16 17.10 6.63 17.23
C GLY A 16 17.27 5.33 16.44
N ALA A 17 18.18 4.45 16.85
CA ALA A 17 18.38 3.14 16.21
C ALA A 17 17.15 2.24 16.35
N SER A 18 16.48 2.29 17.51
CA SER A 18 15.25 1.53 17.78
C SER A 18 14.06 1.97 16.89
N ALA A 19 13.96 3.26 16.56
CA ALA A 19 12.88 3.76 15.69
C ALA A 19 12.96 3.20 14.26
N VAL A 20 14.18 2.94 13.77
CA VAL A 20 14.41 2.47 12.40
C VAL A 20 14.14 0.96 12.26
N GLU A 21 14.40 0.15 13.29
CA GLU A 21 14.07 -1.29 13.26
C GLU A 21 12.58 -1.54 13.08
N TYR A 22 11.75 -0.94 13.93
CA TYR A 22 10.29 -1.03 13.80
C TYR A 22 9.79 -0.33 12.53
N GLY A 23 10.42 0.78 12.14
CA GLY A 23 10.12 1.49 10.90
C GLY A 23 10.35 0.64 9.65
N LEU A 24 11.43 -0.15 9.62
CA LEU A 24 11.76 -1.03 8.49
C LEU A 24 10.80 -2.22 8.41
N LEU A 25 10.38 -2.80 9.54
CA LEU A 25 9.37 -3.86 9.53
C LEU A 25 8.03 -3.37 8.99
N VAL A 26 7.58 -2.18 9.42
CA VAL A 26 6.36 -1.55 8.92
C VAL A 26 6.49 -1.22 7.44
N ALA A 27 7.63 -0.69 6.99
CA ALA A 27 7.89 -0.40 5.59
C ALA A 27 7.86 -1.67 4.72
N GLY A 28 8.40 -2.79 5.21
CA GLY A 28 8.34 -4.09 4.53
C GLY A 28 6.92 -4.60 4.35
N ILE A 29 6.09 -4.53 5.40
CA ILE A 29 4.68 -4.91 5.33
C ILE A 29 3.92 -3.98 4.38
N ALA A 30 4.16 -2.67 4.44
CA ALA A 30 3.55 -1.70 3.54
C ALA A 30 3.89 -1.99 2.08
N ALA A 31 5.16 -2.26 1.78
CA ALA A 31 5.62 -2.62 0.44
C ALA A 31 4.95 -3.91 -0.07
N LEU A 32 4.81 -4.93 0.79
CA LEU A 32 4.11 -6.17 0.46
C LEU A 32 2.64 -5.91 0.12
N ILE A 33 1.92 -5.17 0.96
CA ILE A 33 0.50 -4.87 0.73
C ILE A 33 0.32 -4.12 -0.60
N VAL A 34 1.15 -3.12 -0.86
CA VAL A 34 1.13 -2.36 -2.11
C VAL A 34 1.35 -3.27 -3.32
N ALA A 35 2.35 -4.15 -3.25
CA ALA A 35 2.63 -5.11 -4.33
C ALA A 35 1.43 -6.03 -4.60
N VAL A 36 0.81 -6.58 -3.55
CA VAL A 36 -0.39 -7.42 -3.67
C VAL A 36 -1.54 -6.62 -4.31
N VAL A 37 -1.81 -5.39 -3.87
CA VAL A 37 -2.89 -4.56 -4.45
C VAL A 37 -2.66 -4.30 -5.94
N PHE A 38 -1.44 -4.03 -6.38
CA PHE A 38 -1.16 -3.82 -7.80
C PHE A 38 -1.33 -5.09 -8.64
N ILE A 39 -0.88 -6.25 -8.14
CA ILE A 39 -1.02 -7.53 -8.83
C ILE A 39 -2.50 -7.91 -8.96
N PHE A 40 -3.23 -7.86 -7.84
CA PHE A 40 -4.63 -8.30 -7.81
C PHE A 40 -5.59 -7.25 -8.39
N GLY A 41 -5.26 -5.96 -8.34
CA GLY A 41 -6.11 -4.89 -8.85
C GLY A 41 -6.40 -5.02 -10.35
N GLY A 42 -5.41 -5.42 -11.15
CA GLY A 42 -5.60 -5.71 -12.57
C GLY A 42 -6.59 -6.86 -12.80
N VAL A 43 -6.36 -7.99 -12.14
CA VAL A 43 -7.20 -9.19 -12.24
C VAL A 43 -8.65 -8.90 -11.83
N ILE A 44 -8.84 -8.17 -10.74
CA ILE A 44 -10.17 -7.79 -10.25
C ILE A 44 -10.87 -6.90 -11.27
N ARG A 45 -10.18 -5.91 -11.84
CA ARG A 45 -10.74 -5.02 -12.86
C ARG A 45 -11.16 -5.78 -14.12
N ASP A 46 -10.33 -6.72 -14.58
CA ASP A 46 -10.64 -7.54 -15.75
C ASP A 46 -11.84 -8.47 -15.48
N ALA A 47 -11.92 -9.07 -14.30
CA ALA A 47 -13.05 -9.90 -13.89
C ALA A 47 -14.36 -9.10 -13.84
N PHE A 48 -14.34 -7.88 -13.28
CA PHE A 48 -15.49 -6.99 -13.27
C PHE A 48 -15.87 -6.53 -14.68
N LYS A 49 -14.91 -6.22 -15.54
CA LYS A 49 -15.18 -5.83 -16.93
C LYS A 49 -15.83 -6.96 -17.73
N SER A 50 -15.33 -8.19 -17.57
CA SER A 50 -15.92 -9.38 -18.21
C SER A 50 -17.35 -9.65 -17.73
N THR A 51 -17.58 -9.54 -16.42
CA THR A 51 -18.91 -9.68 -15.82
C THR A 51 -19.85 -8.58 -16.32
N CYS A 52 -19.39 -7.33 -16.33
CA CYS A 52 -20.15 -6.18 -16.80
C CYS A 52 -20.57 -6.34 -18.27
N SER A 53 -19.64 -6.77 -19.13
CA SER A 53 -19.94 -7.07 -20.54
C SER A 53 -20.98 -8.19 -20.68
N THR A 54 -20.82 -9.28 -19.91
CA THR A 54 -21.77 -10.41 -19.95
C THR A 54 -23.17 -9.99 -19.50
N VAL A 55 -23.28 -9.21 -18.43
CA VAL A 55 -24.57 -8.72 -17.92
C VAL A 55 -25.19 -7.73 -18.90
N ALA A 56 -24.41 -6.79 -19.43
CA ALA A 56 -24.91 -5.80 -20.40
C ALA A 56 -25.44 -6.47 -21.69
N ASN A 57 -24.72 -7.46 -22.21
CA ASN A 57 -25.12 -8.18 -23.43
C ASN A 57 -26.39 -9.02 -23.25
N ASN A 58 -26.68 -9.50 -22.04
CA ASN A 58 -27.88 -10.31 -21.77
C ASN A 58 -29.10 -9.48 -21.33
N GLY A 59 -28.91 -8.23 -20.89
CA GLY A 59 -29.97 -7.43 -20.28
C GLY A 59 -30.45 -6.22 -21.09
N ASN A 60 -29.56 -5.50 -21.79
CA ASN A 60 -29.89 -4.28 -22.53
C ASN A 60 -28.61 -3.69 -23.20
N PRO A 61 -28.52 -3.56 -24.54
CA PRO A 61 -27.30 -3.14 -25.25
C PRO A 61 -26.82 -1.72 -24.91
N THR A 62 -27.65 -0.88 -24.27
CA THR A 62 -27.24 0.47 -23.82
C THR A 62 -26.53 0.49 -22.46
N ALA A 63 -26.50 -0.62 -21.71
CA ALA A 63 -25.73 -0.73 -20.45
C ALA A 63 -24.23 -0.98 -20.67
N ALA A 64 -23.83 -1.47 -21.85
CA ALA A 64 -22.44 -1.70 -22.21
C ALA A 64 -21.61 -0.40 -22.30
N ALA A 65 -22.28 0.73 -22.53
CA ALA A 65 -21.65 2.05 -22.62
C ALA A 65 -21.08 2.55 -21.28
N THR A 66 -21.45 1.94 -20.15
CA THR A 66 -21.02 2.37 -18.80
C THR A 66 -19.90 1.50 -18.21
N CYS A 67 -19.54 0.39 -18.85
CA CYS A 67 -18.50 -0.52 -18.38
C CYS A 67 -17.10 -0.01 -18.80
N ASN A 68 -16.51 0.90 -18.03
CA ASN A 68 -15.15 1.41 -18.23
C ASN A 68 -14.10 0.58 -17.47
#